data_AF-K2R6D3-F1
#
_entry.id   AF-K2R6D3-F1
#
_cell.length_a   1.000
_cell.length_b   1.000
_cell.length_c   1.000
_cell.angle_alpha   90.00
_cell.angle_beta   90.00
_cell.angle_gamma   90.00
#
_symmetry.space_group_name_H-M   'P 1'
#
loop_
_entity.id
_entity.type
_entity.pdbx_description
1 polymer ?
#
loop_
_entity_poly.entity_id
_entity_poly.type
_entity_poly.pdbx_seq_one_letter_code
_entity_poly.pdbx_strand_id
1 'polypeptide(L)'
;MPASADYYSIYEGIWINWSRGRILGSTITLNRRDGGLLISFIALFVTFVGTASWRIICFALHHHLSSEAPRDALYHQQQAVLRNSANGSSGLCSLSHILWTWRHYKSHHPFRRMLPTIILTVIFLGSFAVAGVFSSKIATSTGTEVLVSSRYCGVLNTTGVDLVSMAMIMKPYFVQSTTDAVNYGQNCYTNTSNSQECRTYVKKQLPWTSNRNASCPFPREMCKNDHSNLELDTGFIDSSDHLGMNGPPEKRVILRSVQRCAPLAIEPFVNKTSVRRDDLEANLTRVYLGPTMYADASDDHTLGHWDYSNPNDTSPDGTGFTGDYKIR
;
A
#
# COMPACT_ATOMS: atom_id res chain seq x y z
N MET A 1 27.98 -13.88 4.57
CA MET A 1 27.80 -12.48 4.14
C MET A 1 26.37 -12.10 4.50
N PRO A 2 26.13 -11.15 5.42
CA PRO A 2 24.76 -10.75 5.70
C PRO A 2 24.35 -9.77 4.61
N ALA A 3 23.55 -10.26 3.66
CA ALA A 3 22.71 -9.35 2.90
C ALA A 3 21.83 -8.63 3.92
N SER A 4 21.87 -7.30 3.92
CA SER A 4 20.90 -6.48 4.63
C SER A 4 19.52 -7.01 4.30
N ALA A 5 18.84 -7.61 5.27
CA ALA A 5 17.50 -8.11 5.11
C ALA A 5 16.58 -6.91 4.91
N ASP A 6 16.35 -6.52 3.66
CA ASP A 6 15.14 -5.79 3.32
C ASP A 6 13.98 -6.67 3.79
N TYR A 7 13.27 -6.20 4.82
CA TYR A 7 12.20 -6.93 5.51
C TYR A 7 11.08 -7.40 4.55
N TYR A 8 11.02 -6.81 3.36
CA TYR A 8 10.06 -7.13 2.30
C TYR A 8 10.79 -7.20 0.96
N SER A 9 10.65 -8.33 0.26
CA SER A 9 11.09 -8.46 -1.14
C SER A 9 10.18 -7.64 -2.04
N ILE A 10 10.71 -6.55 -2.61
CA ILE A 10 9.99 -5.69 -3.55
C ILE A 10 10.12 -6.29 -4.95
N TYR A 11 9.01 -6.37 -5.67
CA TYR A 11 9.02 -6.79 -7.07
C TYR A 11 9.52 -5.64 -7.96
N GLU A 12 10.67 -5.84 -8.60
CA GLU A 12 11.18 -4.96 -9.64
C GLU A 12 10.75 -5.48 -11.02
N GLY A 13 10.18 -4.60 -11.84
CA GLY A 13 9.63 -4.95 -13.14
C GLY A 13 8.24 -4.38 -13.39
N ILE A 14 7.62 -4.85 -14.46
CA ILE A 14 6.28 -4.41 -14.89
C ILE A 14 5.22 -5.22 -14.16
N TRP A 15 4.24 -4.54 -13.58
CA TRP A 15 3.07 -5.12 -12.94
C TRP A 15 1.85 -4.21 -13.13
N ILE A 16 0.67 -4.70 -12.77
CA ILE A 16 -0.57 -3.94 -12.91
C ILE A 16 -1.10 -3.67 -11.50
N ASN A 17 -1.19 -2.40 -11.13
CA ASN A 17 -1.93 -1.98 -9.96
C ASN A 17 -3.43 -2.05 -10.27
N TRP A 18 -4.06 -3.17 -9.89
CA TRP A 18 -5.47 -3.42 -10.18
C TRP A 18 -6.44 -2.45 -9.50
N SER A 19 -6.00 -1.65 -8.52
CA SER A 19 -6.82 -0.56 -7.96
C SER A 19 -7.09 0.56 -8.97
N ARG A 20 -6.21 0.74 -9.96
CA ARG A 20 -6.33 1.73 -11.05
C ARG A 20 -6.78 1.11 -12.37
N GLY A 21 -7.14 -0.17 -12.36
CA GLY A 21 -7.51 -0.94 -13.55
C GLY A 21 -6.33 -1.24 -14.49
N ARG A 22 -6.61 -1.95 -15.58
CA ARG A 22 -5.58 -2.50 -16.47
C ARG A 22 -4.74 -1.45 -17.20
N ILE A 23 -5.34 -0.33 -17.56
CA ILE A 23 -4.69 0.70 -18.41
C ILE A 23 -3.90 1.68 -17.53
N LEU A 24 -4.58 2.38 -16.62
CA LEU A 24 -3.95 3.38 -15.74
C LEU A 24 -3.13 2.75 -14.61
N GLY A 25 -3.33 1.46 -14.32
CA GLY A 25 -2.57 0.72 -13.33
C GLY A 25 -1.28 0.09 -13.83
N SER A 26 -0.98 0.15 -15.14
CA SER A 26 0.27 -0.37 -15.68
C SER A 26 1.46 0.39 -15.07
N THR A 27 2.18 -0.29 -14.19
CA THR A 27 3.22 0.31 -13.34
C THR A 27 4.52 -0.44 -13.54
N ILE A 28 5.63 0.29 -13.56
CA ILE A 28 6.97 -0.28 -13.51
C ILE A 28 7.64 0.13 -12.21
N THR A 29 8.09 -0.85 -11.44
CA THR A 29 8.90 -0.62 -10.25
C THR A 29 10.36 -0.84 -10.60
N LEU A 30 11.19 0.16 -10.29
CA LEU A 30 12.64 0.15 -10.53
C LEU A 30 13.36 0.45 -9.22
N ASN A 31 14.59 -0.04 -9.09
CA ASN A 31 15.47 0.44 -8.03
C ASN A 31 15.76 1.95 -8.19
N ARG A 32 16.31 2.56 -7.13
CA ARG A 32 16.57 4.02 -7.10
C ARG A 32 17.53 4.49 -8.19
N ARG A 33 18.53 3.67 -8.57
CA ARG A 33 19.53 4.04 -9.58
C ARG A 33 18.89 4.08 -10.96
N ASP A 34 18.20 3.01 -11.35
CA ASP A 34 17.58 2.87 -12.66
C ASP A 34 16.37 3.80 -12.81
N GLY A 35 15.62 4.02 -11.73
CA GLY A 35 14.57 5.04 -11.69
C GLY A 35 15.12 6.45 -11.93
N GLY A 36 16.27 6.78 -11.33
CA GLY A 36 16.98 8.04 -11.58
C GLY A 36 17.40 8.19 -13.04
N LEU A 37 18.00 7.13 -13.62
CA LEU A 37 18.38 7.11 -15.04
C LEU A 37 17.19 7.29 -15.97
N LEU A 38 16.05 6.64 -15.68
CA LEU A 38 14.82 6.78 -16.46
C LEU A 38 14.27 8.21 -16.40
N ILE A 39 14.22 8.83 -15.21
CA ILE A 39 13.77 10.22 -15.05
C ILE A 39 14.67 11.18 -15.84
N SER A 40 16.00 11.00 -15.74
CA SER A 40 16.96 11.80 -16.50
C SER A 40 16.78 11.63 -18.01
N PHE A 41 16.57 10.39 -18.47
CA PHE A 41 16.30 10.10 -19.88
C PHE A 41 15.02 10.79 -20.36
N ILE A 42 13.91 10.71 -19.59
CA ILE A 42 12.65 11.36 -19.95
C ILE A 42 12.82 12.88 -20.04
N ALA A 43 13.53 13.50 -19.10
CA ALA A 43 13.77 14.96 -19.13
C ALA A 43 14.57 15.40 -20.37
N LEU A 44 15.61 14.64 -20.75
CA LEU A 44 16.37 14.88 -21.98
C LEU A 44 15.51 14.64 -23.23
N PHE A 45 14.70 13.58 -23.22
CA PHE A 45 13.79 13.25 -24.31
C PHE A 45 12.74 14.35 -24.54
N VAL A 46 12.13 14.88 -23.47
CA VAL A 46 11.19 16.01 -23.55
C VAL A 46 11.87 17.24 -24.15
N THR A 47 13.13 17.51 -23.77
CA THR A 47 13.90 18.63 -24.34
C THR A 47 14.14 18.42 -25.84
N PHE A 48 14.57 17.22 -26.23
CA PHE A 48 14.77 16.85 -27.64
C PHE A 48 13.49 17.01 -28.46
N VAL A 49 12.38 16.42 -28.01
CA VAL A 49 11.06 16.52 -28.65
C VAL A 49 10.60 17.97 -28.72
N GLY A 50 10.85 18.78 -27.68
CA GLY A 50 10.55 20.22 -27.69
C GLY A 50 11.30 20.97 -28.78
N THR A 51 12.59 20.70 -28.98
CA THR A 51 13.36 21.33 -30.06
C THR A 51 12.86 20.92 -31.45
N ALA A 52 12.52 19.64 -31.65
CA ALA A 52 11.99 19.15 -32.92
C ALA A 52 10.59 19.74 -33.19
N SER A 53 9.72 19.76 -32.19
CA SER A 53 8.35 20.31 -32.28
C SER A 53 8.39 21.80 -32.59
N TRP A 54 9.32 22.55 -32.00
CA TRP A 54 9.52 23.96 -32.32
C TRP A 54 9.83 24.19 -33.79
N ARG A 55 10.74 23.40 -34.38
CA ARG A 55 11.09 23.51 -35.80
C ARG A 55 9.89 23.26 -36.72
N ILE A 56 9.04 22.30 -36.36
CA ILE A 56 7.80 22.01 -37.10
C ILE A 56 6.83 23.19 -37.01
N ILE A 57 6.64 23.76 -35.81
CA ILE A 57 5.78 24.95 -35.60
C ILE A 57 6.31 26.14 -36.40
N CYS A 58 7.62 26.39 -36.34
CA CYS A 58 8.27 27.44 -37.12
C CYS A 58 8.07 27.25 -38.62
N PHE A 59 8.21 26.04 -39.13
CA PHE A 59 7.96 25.72 -40.53
C PHE A 59 6.49 25.97 -40.91
N ALA A 60 5.54 25.51 -40.09
CA ALA A 60 4.12 25.73 -40.33
C ALA A 60 3.77 27.22 -40.32
N LEU A 61 4.27 27.98 -39.33
CA LEU A 61 4.08 29.43 -39.25
C LEU A 61 4.73 30.16 -40.43
N HIS A 62 5.95 29.76 -40.82
CA HIS A 62 6.63 30.32 -41.98
C HIS A 62 5.76 30.16 -43.23
N HIS A 63 5.24 28.95 -43.45
CA HIS A 63 4.38 28.65 -44.59
C HIS A 63 3.06 29.42 -44.55
N HIS A 64 2.33 29.38 -43.42
CA HIS A 64 1.03 30.05 -43.29
C HIS A 64 1.11 31.58 -43.33
N LEU A 65 2.19 32.15 -42.82
CA LEU A 65 2.40 33.60 -42.84
C LEU A 65 3.10 34.05 -44.12
N SER A 66 3.52 33.14 -45.01
CA SER A 66 4.18 33.51 -46.27
C SER A 66 3.17 34.09 -47.27
N SER A 67 3.64 35.06 -48.06
CA SER A 67 2.89 35.77 -49.08
C SER A 67 3.85 36.12 -50.21
N GLU A 68 3.41 35.95 -51.46
CA GLU A 68 4.19 36.26 -52.67
C GLU A 68 4.20 37.76 -53.02
N ALA A 69 3.30 38.53 -52.42
CA ALA A 69 3.23 39.97 -52.63
C ALA A 69 4.43 40.69 -51.99
N PRO A 70 4.88 41.83 -52.53
CA PRO A 70 5.92 42.64 -51.89
C PRO A 70 5.47 43.10 -50.50
N ARG A 71 6.34 42.89 -49.49
CA ARG A 71 6.08 43.19 -48.07
C ARG A 71 7.20 44.05 -47.49
N ASP A 72 6.96 44.54 -46.27
CA ASP A 72 7.90 45.39 -45.54
C ASP A 72 9.07 44.61 -44.92
N ALA A 73 10.09 45.34 -44.48
CA ALA A 73 11.27 44.76 -43.85
C ALA A 73 10.92 43.94 -42.58
N LEU A 74 9.91 44.38 -41.82
CA LEU A 74 9.45 43.68 -40.61
C LEU A 74 8.95 42.27 -40.92
N TYR A 75 8.16 42.12 -42.00
CA TYR A 75 7.72 40.81 -42.49
C TYR A 75 8.91 39.90 -42.84
N HIS A 76 9.88 40.40 -43.61
CA HIS A 76 11.03 39.59 -44.01
C HIS A 76 11.91 39.20 -42.81
N GLN A 77 12.05 40.07 -41.82
CA GLN A 77 12.74 39.76 -40.57
C GLN A 77 12.01 38.66 -39.77
N GLN A 78 10.68 38.73 -39.67
CA GLN A 78 9.89 37.69 -39.02
C GLN A 78 10.07 36.34 -39.72
N GLN A 79 9.98 36.31 -41.05
CA GLN A 79 10.16 35.09 -41.83
C GLN A 79 11.58 34.52 -41.73
N ALA A 80 12.60 35.39 -41.68
CA ALA A 80 13.98 34.97 -41.46
C ALA A 80 14.17 34.30 -40.10
N VAL A 81 13.55 34.83 -39.04
CA VAL A 81 13.60 34.21 -37.70
C VAL A 81 12.86 32.88 -37.68
N LEU A 82 11.65 32.81 -38.25
CA LEU A 82 10.89 31.56 -38.33
C LEU A 82 11.66 30.47 -39.08
N ARG A 83 12.38 30.81 -40.15
CA ARG A 83 13.17 29.83 -40.92
C ARG A 83 14.47 29.40 -40.24
N ASN A 84 15.11 30.28 -39.46
CA ASN A 84 16.46 30.04 -38.93
C ASN A 84 16.53 29.75 -37.42
N SER A 85 15.42 29.89 -36.68
CA SER A 85 15.46 29.63 -35.23
C SER A 85 15.67 28.14 -34.95
N ALA A 86 16.80 27.82 -34.29
CA ALA A 86 17.18 26.44 -34.00
C ALA A 86 16.34 25.82 -32.85
N ASN A 87 15.89 26.67 -31.92
CA ASN A 87 15.07 26.34 -30.76
C ASN A 87 14.21 27.54 -30.32
N GLY A 88 13.21 27.29 -29.47
CA GLY A 88 12.28 28.32 -29.01
C GLY A 88 12.94 29.51 -28.32
N SER A 89 14.00 29.29 -27.53
CA SER A 89 14.71 30.37 -26.82
C SER A 89 15.40 31.33 -27.78
N SER A 90 16.11 30.80 -28.80
CA SER A 90 16.72 31.61 -29.85
C SER A 90 15.67 32.39 -30.65
N GLY A 91 14.54 31.74 -30.98
CA GLY A 91 13.41 32.39 -31.65
C GLY A 91 12.81 33.53 -30.82
N LEU A 92 12.59 33.29 -29.52
CA LEU A 92 12.05 34.30 -28.60
C LEU A 92 12.98 35.51 -28.48
N CYS A 93 14.29 35.28 -28.29
CA CYS A 93 15.28 36.35 -28.22
C CYS A 93 15.29 37.19 -29.50
N SER A 94 15.34 36.55 -30.68
CA SER A 94 15.34 37.25 -31.96
C SER A 94 14.05 38.03 -32.21
N LEU A 95 12.87 37.43 -31.97
CA LEU A 95 11.58 38.10 -32.13
C LEU A 95 11.42 39.28 -31.16
N SER A 96 11.89 39.13 -29.91
CA SER A 96 11.86 40.20 -28.91
C SER A 96 12.77 41.36 -29.29
N HIS A 97 13.96 41.07 -29.82
CA HIS A 97 14.85 42.09 -30.36
C HIS A 97 14.22 42.86 -31.53
N ILE A 98 13.58 42.16 -32.47
CA ILE A 98 12.89 42.82 -33.58
C ILE A 98 11.74 43.69 -33.04
N LEU A 99 10.92 43.19 -32.12
CA LEU A 99 9.85 43.99 -31.52
C LEU A 99 10.39 45.24 -30.80
N TRP A 100 11.50 45.11 -30.06
CA TRP A 100 12.12 46.23 -29.34
C TRP A 100 12.65 47.30 -30.27
N THR A 101 13.32 46.92 -31.36
CA THR A 101 13.85 47.86 -32.36
C THR A 101 12.73 48.62 -33.07
N TRP A 102 11.63 47.93 -33.42
CA TRP A 102 10.52 48.53 -34.15
C TRP A 102 9.48 49.22 -33.25
N ARG A 103 9.58 49.15 -31.92
CA ARG A 103 8.54 49.61 -30.96
C ARG A 103 8.10 51.07 -31.13
N HIS A 104 8.99 51.92 -31.62
CA HIS A 104 8.75 53.36 -31.79
C HIS A 104 8.09 53.70 -33.14
N TYR A 105 8.10 52.78 -34.11
CA TYR A 105 7.60 52.99 -35.47
C TYR A 105 6.15 52.55 -35.61
N LYS A 106 5.22 53.37 -35.09
CA LYS A 106 3.77 53.06 -35.01
C LYS A 106 3.09 52.76 -36.36
N SER A 107 3.59 53.33 -37.47
CA SER A 107 3.04 53.15 -38.82
C SER A 107 2.95 51.67 -39.27
N HIS A 108 3.86 50.82 -38.78
CA HIS A 108 3.94 49.41 -39.18
C HIS A 108 3.17 48.45 -38.26
N HIS A 109 2.48 48.99 -37.24
CA HIS A 109 1.76 48.22 -36.21
C HIS A 109 2.54 46.99 -35.67
N PRO A 110 3.79 47.18 -35.20
CA PRO A 110 4.71 46.07 -34.90
C PRO A 110 4.18 45.14 -33.81
N PHE A 111 3.51 45.69 -32.80
CA PHE A 111 2.89 44.90 -31.73
C PHE A 111 1.82 43.95 -32.26
N ARG A 112 0.91 44.41 -33.13
CA ARG A 112 -0.18 43.54 -33.64
C ARG A 112 0.34 42.39 -34.49
N ARG A 113 1.48 42.56 -35.18
CA ARG A 113 2.05 41.54 -36.08
C ARG A 113 2.98 40.56 -35.37
N MET A 114 3.80 41.03 -34.42
CA MET A 114 4.80 40.21 -33.75
C MET A 114 4.32 39.58 -32.45
N LEU A 115 3.43 40.26 -31.71
CA LEU A 115 2.98 39.80 -30.39
C LEU A 115 2.31 38.42 -30.42
N PRO A 116 1.47 38.05 -31.41
CA PRO A 116 0.91 36.69 -31.47
C PRO A 116 1.97 35.60 -31.56
N THR A 117 3.02 35.83 -32.37
CA THR A 117 4.12 34.85 -32.55
C THR A 117 4.98 34.77 -31.29
N ILE A 118 5.24 35.90 -30.64
CA ILE A 118 5.99 35.96 -29.37
C ILE A 118 5.21 35.25 -28.25
N ILE A 119 3.91 35.53 -28.11
CA ILE A 119 3.04 34.88 -27.13
C ILE A 119 3.03 33.37 -27.35
N LEU A 120 2.86 32.92 -28.60
CA LEU A 120 2.92 31.50 -28.94
C LEU A 120 4.26 30.86 -28.53
N THR A 121 5.38 31.55 -28.79
CA THR A 121 6.72 31.09 -28.40
C THR A 121 6.87 30.97 -26.89
N VAL A 122 6.39 31.96 -26.13
CA VAL A 122 6.41 31.97 -24.66
C VAL A 122 5.55 30.83 -24.10
N ILE A 123 4.34 30.64 -24.63
CA ILE A 123 3.45 29.54 -24.22
C ILE A 123 4.09 28.19 -24.50
N PHE A 124 4.71 28.03 -25.68
CA PHE A 124 5.40 26.80 -26.06
C PHE A 124 6.61 26.50 -25.16
N LEU A 125 7.46 27.49 -24.90
CA LEU A 125 8.59 27.33 -23.98
C LEU A 125 8.12 27.02 -22.56
N GLY A 126 7.06 27.71 -22.11
CA GLY A 126 6.44 27.46 -20.81
C GLY A 126 5.90 26.04 -20.69
N SER A 127 5.18 25.53 -21.70
CA SER A 127 4.61 24.19 -21.67
C SER A 127 5.69 23.10 -21.65
N PHE A 128 6.75 23.23 -22.44
CA PHE A 128 7.86 22.28 -22.44
C PHE A 128 8.74 22.38 -21.19
N ALA A 129 8.92 23.57 -20.61
CA ALA A 129 9.58 23.73 -19.32
C ALA A 129 8.79 23.04 -18.20
N VAL A 130 7.47 23.25 -18.16
CA VAL A 130 6.57 22.55 -17.23
C VAL A 130 6.66 21.04 -17.45
N ALA A 131 6.56 20.55 -18.69
CA ALA A 131 6.67 19.12 -18.99
C ALA A 131 8.02 18.51 -18.50
N GLY A 132 9.13 19.24 -18.68
CA GLY A 132 10.44 18.82 -18.18
C GLY A 132 10.49 18.70 -16.65
N VAL A 133 9.98 19.70 -15.92
CA VAL A 133 9.91 19.68 -14.45
C VAL A 133 9.01 18.53 -13.95
N PHE A 134 7.84 18.37 -14.58
CA PHE A 134 6.89 17.32 -14.22
C PHE A 134 7.32 15.91 -14.66
N SER A 135 8.39 15.76 -15.45
CA SER A 135 8.92 14.44 -15.82
C SER A 135 9.34 13.63 -14.58
N SER A 136 9.88 14.30 -13.56
CA SER A 136 10.20 13.66 -12.27
C SER A 136 8.96 13.19 -11.50
N LYS A 137 7.81 13.86 -11.69
CA LYS A 137 6.54 13.49 -11.05
C LYS A 137 5.94 12.22 -11.60
N ILE A 138 6.36 11.75 -12.78
CA ILE A 138 5.93 10.45 -13.31
C ILE A 138 6.29 9.33 -12.33
N ALA A 139 7.49 9.39 -11.72
CA ALA A 139 7.92 8.45 -10.69
C ALA A 139 7.18 8.61 -9.34
N THR A 140 6.55 9.77 -9.09
CA THR A 140 5.85 10.06 -7.83
C THR A 140 4.32 9.95 -7.93
N SER A 141 3.75 9.99 -9.14
CA SER A 141 2.31 10.04 -9.39
C SER A 141 1.55 8.74 -9.09
N THR A 142 2.26 7.61 -9.07
CA THR A 142 1.73 6.31 -8.66
C THR A 142 1.73 6.11 -7.14
N GLY A 143 2.23 7.08 -6.37
CA GLY A 143 2.39 6.96 -4.92
C GLY A 143 3.60 6.10 -4.55
N THR A 144 3.88 5.97 -3.26
CA THR A 144 4.91 5.07 -2.71
C THR A 144 4.46 3.60 -2.74
N GLU A 145 3.50 3.26 -3.59
CA GLU A 145 2.95 1.92 -3.71
C GLU A 145 3.89 1.07 -4.55
N VAL A 146 4.38 -0.02 -3.95
CA VAL A 146 5.20 -1.01 -4.61
C VAL A 146 4.56 -2.37 -4.45
N LEU A 147 4.72 -3.23 -5.45
CA LEU A 147 4.30 -4.62 -5.33
C LEU A 147 5.29 -5.36 -4.44
N VAL A 148 4.84 -5.80 -3.28
CA VAL A 148 5.60 -6.72 -2.43
C VAL A 148 5.39 -8.13 -2.97
N SER A 149 6.47 -8.81 -3.35
CA SER A 149 6.43 -10.18 -3.84
C SER A 149 7.61 -10.95 -3.28
N SER A 150 7.30 -11.99 -2.51
CA SER A 150 8.29 -12.89 -1.94
C SER A 150 7.99 -14.31 -2.39
N ARG A 151 9.04 -15.08 -2.68
CA ARG A 151 8.94 -16.53 -2.96
C ARG A 151 8.48 -17.33 -1.74
N TYR A 152 8.55 -16.73 -0.56
CA TYR A 152 8.17 -17.34 0.72
C TYR A 152 6.84 -16.79 1.26
N CYS A 153 6.12 -15.97 0.48
CA CYS A 153 4.79 -15.52 0.86
C CYS A 153 3.79 -16.66 0.65
N GLY A 154 3.07 -17.06 1.70
CA GLY A 154 2.09 -18.14 1.61
C GLY A 154 1.67 -18.67 2.97
N VAL A 155 0.86 -19.72 2.94
CA VAL A 155 0.49 -20.47 4.15
C VAL A 155 1.67 -21.32 4.57
N LEU A 156 2.06 -21.24 5.85
CA LEU A 156 3.10 -22.09 6.40
C LEU A 156 2.66 -23.55 6.33
N ASN A 157 3.46 -24.37 5.64
CA ASN A 157 3.23 -25.80 5.63
C ASN A 157 3.82 -26.42 6.91
N THR A 158 2.94 -26.91 7.78
CA THR A 158 3.31 -27.54 9.04
C THR A 158 3.35 -29.08 8.96
N THR A 159 3.06 -29.66 7.79
CA THR A 159 3.08 -31.12 7.64
C THR A 159 4.50 -31.67 7.76
N GLY A 160 4.71 -32.62 8.68
CA GLY A 160 6.01 -33.27 8.86
C GLY A 160 7.05 -32.42 9.60
N VAL A 161 6.64 -31.32 10.24
CA VAL A 161 7.51 -30.54 11.13
C VAL A 161 7.75 -31.32 12.42
N ASP A 162 9.01 -31.54 12.78
CA ASP A 162 9.37 -32.25 14.00
C ASP A 162 9.12 -31.40 15.25
N LEU A 163 9.07 -32.05 16.42
CA LEU A 163 8.74 -31.40 17.69
C LEU A 163 9.71 -30.28 18.07
N VAL A 164 10.99 -30.42 17.70
CA VAL A 164 12.03 -29.43 18.00
C VAL A 164 11.85 -28.20 17.13
N SER A 165 11.65 -28.38 15.83
CA SER A 165 11.34 -27.27 14.90
C SER A 165 10.04 -26.54 15.28
N MET A 166 9.02 -27.28 15.69
CA MET A 166 7.77 -26.71 16.18
C MET A 166 8.01 -25.83 17.42
N ALA A 167 8.84 -26.29 18.36
CA ALA A 167 9.14 -25.56 19.60
C ALA A 167 10.08 -24.36 19.38
N MET A 168 11.11 -24.50 18.56
CA MET A 168 12.16 -23.47 18.41
C MET A 168 11.85 -22.42 17.34
N ILE A 169 11.05 -22.75 16.32
CA ILE A 169 10.81 -21.86 15.17
C ILE A 169 9.35 -21.42 15.13
N MET A 170 8.43 -22.39 15.07
CA MET A 170 7.01 -22.09 14.83
C MET A 170 6.35 -21.41 16.02
N LYS A 171 6.55 -21.92 17.24
CA LYS A 171 5.99 -21.31 18.45
C LYS A 171 6.41 -19.84 18.62
N PRO A 172 7.71 -19.48 18.62
CA PRO A 172 8.12 -18.08 18.72
C PRO A 172 7.55 -17.21 17.59
N TYR A 173 7.49 -17.72 16.36
CA TYR A 173 6.88 -17.01 15.23
C TYR A 173 5.40 -16.70 15.47
N PHE A 174 4.59 -17.67 15.90
CA PHE A 174 3.17 -17.44 16.19
C PHE A 174 2.96 -16.49 17.36
N VAL A 175 3.78 -16.61 18.41
CA VAL A 175 3.75 -15.67 19.55
C VAL A 175 4.02 -14.25 19.05
N GLN A 176 5.11 -14.04 18.30
CA GLN A 176 5.46 -12.74 17.75
C GLN A 176 4.34 -12.19 16.85
N SER A 177 3.84 -13.00 15.91
CA SER A 177 2.76 -12.59 15.01
C SER A 177 1.48 -12.20 15.76
N THR A 178 1.16 -12.91 16.84
CA THR A 178 -0.02 -12.61 17.68
C THR A 178 0.21 -11.32 18.47
N THR A 179 1.38 -11.15 19.05
CA THR A 179 1.77 -9.93 19.76
C THR A 179 1.70 -8.71 18.83
N ASP A 180 2.22 -8.81 17.61
CA ASP A 180 2.17 -7.74 16.61
C ASP A 180 0.73 -7.39 16.22
N ALA A 181 -0.14 -8.40 16.04
CA ALA A 181 -1.55 -8.19 15.73
C ALA A 181 -2.30 -7.50 16.89
N VAL A 182 -2.07 -7.91 18.14
CA VAL A 182 -2.67 -7.29 19.33
C VAL A 182 -2.21 -5.85 19.48
N ASN A 183 -0.91 -5.59 19.35
CA ASN A 183 -0.33 -4.26 19.43
C ASN A 183 -0.92 -3.35 18.34
N TYR A 184 -1.06 -3.84 17.11
CA TYR A 184 -1.69 -3.09 16.03
C TYR A 184 -3.16 -2.80 16.34
N GLY A 185 -3.93 -3.78 16.83
CA GLY A 185 -5.32 -3.58 17.24
C GLY A 185 -5.46 -2.49 18.31
N GLN A 186 -4.69 -2.58 19.39
CA GLN A 186 -4.75 -1.61 20.49
C GLN A 186 -4.34 -0.20 20.06
N ASN A 187 -3.29 -0.08 19.26
CA ASN A 187 -2.76 1.22 18.88
C ASN A 187 -3.53 1.85 17.70
N CYS A 188 -4.01 1.04 16.76
CA CYS A 188 -4.56 1.52 15.50
C CYS A 188 -6.07 1.41 15.38
N TYR A 189 -6.77 0.58 16.15
CA TYR A 189 -8.25 0.50 16.09
C TYR A 189 -8.90 1.50 17.05
N THR A 190 -8.29 2.67 17.21
CA THR A 190 -8.75 3.78 18.05
C THR A 190 -8.84 5.08 17.26
N ASN A 191 -9.68 6.00 17.73
CA ASN A 191 -9.88 7.31 17.09
C ASN A 191 -8.70 8.29 17.32
N THR A 192 -7.81 8.00 18.26
CA THR A 192 -6.73 8.90 18.72
C THR A 192 -5.32 8.46 18.28
N SER A 193 -5.20 7.42 17.45
CA SER A 193 -3.90 6.85 17.05
C SER A 193 -3.04 7.81 16.20
N ASN A 194 -1.72 7.81 16.41
CA ASN A 194 -0.77 8.44 15.50
C ASN A 194 -0.77 7.76 14.12
N SER A 195 -0.95 8.55 13.05
CA SER A 195 -1.20 8.03 11.69
C SER A 195 -0.01 7.32 11.02
N GLN A 196 1.19 7.35 11.60
CA GLN A 196 2.42 6.88 10.96
C GLN A 196 2.76 5.43 11.32
N GLU A 197 2.49 5.02 12.57
CA GLU A 197 2.68 3.64 13.05
C GLU A 197 1.63 2.67 12.46
N CYS A 198 0.50 3.20 12.02
CA CYS A 198 -0.61 2.40 11.49
C CYS A 198 -0.57 2.20 9.96
N ARG A 199 0.54 2.52 9.29
CA ARG A 199 0.67 2.46 7.81
C ARG A 199 1.13 1.11 7.26
N THR A 200 1.23 0.09 8.10
CA THR A 200 1.66 -1.25 7.69
C THR A 200 0.69 -1.90 6.69
N TYR A 201 -0.62 -1.67 6.86
CA TYR A 201 -1.67 -2.26 6.02
C TYR A 201 -2.35 -1.21 5.13
N VAL A 202 -2.94 -1.66 4.02
CA VAL A 202 -3.66 -0.81 3.06
C VAL A 202 -4.84 -0.07 3.71
N LYS A 203 -5.50 -0.72 4.67
CA LYS A 203 -6.53 -0.11 5.51
C LYS A 203 -6.06 -0.12 6.96
N LYS A 204 -6.10 1.05 7.60
CA LYS A 204 -5.81 1.22 9.03
C LYS A 204 -6.69 0.31 9.91
N GLN A 205 -7.97 0.23 9.57
CA GLN A 205 -8.95 -0.57 10.29
C GLN A 205 -9.88 -1.24 9.29
N LEU A 206 -10.12 -2.53 9.46
CA LEU A 206 -11.12 -3.27 8.70
C LEU A 206 -12.53 -2.89 9.19
N PRO A 207 -13.53 -2.82 8.31
CA PRO A 207 -14.90 -2.56 8.73
C PRO A 207 -15.39 -3.69 9.63
N TRP A 208 -16.12 -3.32 10.68
CA TRP A 208 -16.81 -4.26 11.55
C TRP A 208 -17.95 -3.55 12.28
N THR A 209 -18.92 -4.34 12.73
CA THR A 209 -20.05 -3.89 13.55
C THR A 209 -20.17 -4.75 14.80
N SER A 210 -20.73 -4.16 15.86
CA SER A 210 -20.96 -4.83 17.14
C SER A 210 -22.45 -4.86 17.44
N ASN A 211 -22.97 -6.05 17.71
CA ASN A 211 -24.31 -6.22 18.27
C ASN A 211 -24.17 -6.87 19.66
N ARG A 212 -24.58 -6.14 20.71
CA ARG A 212 -24.51 -6.62 22.11
C ARG A 212 -25.78 -7.33 22.58
N ASN A 213 -26.75 -7.50 21.70
CA ASN A 213 -28.00 -8.21 21.98
C ASN A 213 -28.16 -9.43 21.06
N ALA A 214 -27.06 -10.15 20.81
CA ALA A 214 -27.08 -11.35 20.01
C ALA A 214 -27.68 -12.54 20.78
N SER A 215 -28.26 -13.49 20.04
CA SER A 215 -28.68 -14.77 20.59
C SER A 215 -27.49 -15.69 20.85
N CYS A 216 -27.61 -16.59 21.82
CA CYS A 216 -26.57 -17.58 22.07
C CYS A 216 -26.44 -18.56 20.89
N PRO A 217 -25.22 -18.87 20.41
CA PRO A 217 -25.00 -19.82 19.31
C PRO A 217 -25.00 -21.30 19.76
N PHE A 218 -25.13 -21.56 21.07
CA PHE A 218 -25.12 -22.90 21.66
C PHE A 218 -26.53 -23.30 22.12
N PRO A 219 -26.76 -24.60 22.43
CA PRO A 219 -27.98 -25.03 23.10
C PRO A 219 -28.23 -24.24 24.39
N ARG A 220 -29.50 -23.95 24.65
CA ARG A 220 -29.96 -23.10 25.75
C ARG A 220 -29.34 -23.43 27.11
N GLU A 221 -29.21 -24.73 27.40
CA GLU A 221 -28.70 -25.26 28.67
C GLU A 221 -27.22 -24.93 28.90
N MET A 222 -26.47 -24.63 27.84
CA MET A 222 -25.05 -24.28 27.93
C MET A 222 -24.82 -22.78 28.09
N CYS A 223 -25.82 -21.94 27.82
CA CYS A 223 -25.66 -20.49 27.81
C CYS A 223 -26.11 -19.90 29.15
N LYS A 224 -25.37 -18.92 29.69
CA LYS A 224 -25.85 -18.17 30.87
C LYS A 224 -27.05 -17.30 30.53
N ASN A 225 -27.06 -16.72 29.33
CA ASN A 225 -28.13 -15.84 28.85
C ASN A 225 -28.54 -16.21 27.41
N ASP A 226 -29.85 -16.24 27.16
CA ASP A 226 -30.40 -16.46 25.82
C ASP A 226 -30.12 -15.28 24.87
N HIS A 227 -30.08 -14.07 25.43
CA HIS A 227 -29.85 -12.79 24.77
C HIS A 227 -28.76 -11.97 25.49
N SER A 228 -28.50 -10.73 25.07
CA SER A 228 -27.40 -9.91 25.60
C SER A 228 -26.00 -10.51 25.37
N ASN A 229 -25.83 -11.27 24.29
CA ASN A 229 -24.54 -11.80 23.86
C ASN A 229 -23.89 -10.88 22.82
N LEU A 230 -22.60 -11.09 22.56
CA LEU A 230 -21.83 -10.28 21.62
C LEU A 230 -21.79 -10.95 20.25
N GLU A 231 -22.15 -10.20 19.21
CA GLU A 231 -21.89 -10.54 17.82
C GLU A 231 -20.97 -9.47 17.21
N LEU A 232 -19.94 -9.93 16.52
CA LEU A 232 -18.99 -9.13 15.76
C LEU A 232 -19.08 -9.56 14.29
N ASP A 233 -19.40 -8.62 13.41
CA ASP A 233 -19.56 -8.88 11.98
C ASP A 233 -18.70 -7.91 11.18
N THR A 234 -17.79 -8.46 10.37
CA THR A 234 -16.91 -7.67 9.51
C THR A 234 -17.65 -7.06 8.30
N GLY A 235 -18.85 -7.56 7.97
CA GLY A 235 -19.41 -7.39 6.64
C GLY A 235 -18.53 -8.05 5.57
N PHE A 236 -18.73 -7.67 4.31
CA PHE A 236 -17.94 -8.19 3.20
C PHE A 236 -16.58 -7.47 3.10
N ILE A 237 -15.52 -8.25 3.22
CA ILE A 237 -14.12 -7.83 3.12
C ILE A 237 -13.58 -8.31 1.78
N ASP A 238 -13.23 -7.36 0.91
CA ASP A 238 -12.54 -7.60 -0.36
C ASP A 238 -11.02 -7.77 -0.16
N SER A 239 -10.46 -8.87 -0.69
CA SER A 239 -9.03 -9.20 -0.62
C SER A 239 -8.10 -8.11 -1.18
N SER A 240 -8.47 -7.41 -2.25
CA SER A 240 -7.68 -6.34 -2.84
C SER A 240 -7.85 -5.05 -2.06
N ASP A 241 -9.10 -4.62 -1.89
CA ASP A 241 -9.37 -3.26 -1.41
C ASP A 241 -9.18 -3.12 0.11
N HIS A 242 -9.32 -4.21 0.87
CA HIS A 242 -9.15 -4.21 2.32
C HIS A 242 -7.86 -4.87 2.79
N LEU A 243 -7.44 -5.98 2.14
CA LEU A 243 -6.28 -6.76 2.58
C LEU A 243 -5.00 -6.49 1.75
N GLY A 244 -5.10 -5.72 0.67
CA GLY A 244 -3.95 -5.37 -0.16
C GLY A 244 -3.46 -6.47 -1.10
N MET A 245 -4.22 -7.56 -1.26
CA MET A 245 -3.91 -8.61 -2.23
C MET A 245 -4.24 -8.12 -3.64
N ASN A 246 -3.27 -7.48 -4.29
CA ASN A 246 -3.45 -6.84 -5.59
C ASN A 246 -3.67 -7.88 -6.70
N GLY A 247 -4.93 -8.11 -7.04
CA GLY A 247 -5.34 -9.08 -8.06
C GLY A 247 -6.41 -8.52 -9.00
N PRO A 248 -6.55 -9.13 -10.19
CA PRO A 248 -7.60 -8.77 -11.13
C PRO A 248 -8.99 -9.05 -10.53
N PRO A 249 -10.03 -8.31 -10.93
CA PRO A 249 -11.38 -8.43 -10.36
C PRO A 249 -11.90 -9.87 -10.29
N GLU A 250 -11.60 -10.69 -11.30
CA GLU A 250 -12.08 -12.08 -11.39
C GLU A 250 -11.40 -13.04 -10.41
N LYS A 251 -10.28 -12.62 -9.80
CA LYS A 251 -9.51 -13.40 -8.81
C LYS A 251 -9.60 -12.84 -7.39
N ARG A 252 -10.43 -11.81 -7.18
CA ARG A 252 -10.65 -11.25 -5.84
C ARG A 252 -11.48 -12.21 -5.01
N VAL A 253 -11.05 -12.41 -3.77
CA VAL A 253 -11.81 -13.15 -2.76
C VAL A 253 -12.56 -12.15 -1.90
N ILE A 254 -13.83 -12.45 -1.65
CA ILE A 254 -14.67 -11.72 -0.70
C ILE A 254 -14.90 -12.64 0.50
N LEU A 255 -14.57 -12.17 1.70
CA LEU A 255 -14.77 -12.92 2.93
C LEU A 255 -15.68 -12.13 3.88
N ARG A 256 -16.46 -12.84 4.69
CA ARG A 256 -17.21 -12.25 5.81
C ARG A 256 -17.02 -13.14 7.02
N SER A 257 -16.61 -12.55 8.13
CA SER A 257 -16.47 -13.23 9.40
C SER A 257 -17.54 -12.71 10.35
N VAL A 258 -18.40 -13.62 10.83
CA VAL A 258 -19.38 -13.35 11.88
C VAL A 258 -19.03 -14.20 13.08
N GLN A 259 -18.65 -13.55 14.18
CA GLN A 259 -18.32 -14.21 15.44
C GLN A 259 -19.40 -13.92 16.46
N ARG A 260 -19.90 -14.96 17.12
CA ARG A 260 -20.87 -14.86 18.22
C ARG A 260 -20.24 -15.40 19.49
N CYS A 261 -20.18 -14.56 20.52
CA CYS A 261 -19.60 -14.87 21.81
C CYS A 261 -20.69 -14.77 22.88
N ALA A 262 -20.92 -15.89 23.58
CA ALA A 262 -21.89 -15.98 24.66
C ALA A 262 -21.21 -16.57 25.91
N PRO A 263 -21.43 -16.02 27.11
CA PRO A 263 -20.97 -16.64 28.35
C PRO A 263 -21.67 -17.98 28.57
N LEU A 264 -20.89 -19.03 28.87
CA LEU A 264 -21.40 -20.38 29.04
C LEU A 264 -21.52 -20.80 30.51
N ALA A 265 -22.52 -21.61 30.83
CA ALA A 265 -22.69 -22.32 32.10
C ALA A 265 -21.93 -23.66 32.01
N ILE A 266 -20.60 -23.58 32.22
CA ILE A 266 -19.69 -24.72 31.98
C ILE A 266 -19.58 -25.67 33.17
N GLU A 267 -20.13 -25.32 34.33
CA GLU A 267 -19.97 -26.07 35.58
C GLU A 267 -20.32 -27.57 35.44
N PRO A 268 -21.40 -27.97 34.73
CA PRO A 268 -21.71 -29.39 34.52
C PRO A 268 -20.71 -30.14 33.65
N PHE A 269 -19.87 -29.41 32.90
CA PHE A 269 -18.92 -29.95 31.92
C PHE A 269 -17.46 -29.86 32.41
N VAL A 270 -17.24 -29.52 33.68
CA VAL A 270 -15.90 -29.37 34.26
C VAL A 270 -15.56 -30.60 35.11
N ASN A 271 -14.40 -31.20 34.86
CA ASN A 271 -13.80 -32.20 35.72
C ASN A 271 -12.47 -31.67 36.27
N LYS A 272 -12.26 -31.80 37.58
CA LYS A 272 -11.03 -31.37 38.25
C LYS A 272 -10.34 -32.59 38.84
N THR A 273 -9.09 -32.80 38.44
CA THR A 273 -8.26 -33.92 38.90
C THR A 273 -6.95 -33.38 39.44
N SER A 274 -6.58 -33.74 40.67
CA SER A 274 -5.24 -33.49 41.19
C SER A 274 -4.29 -34.57 40.69
N VAL A 275 -3.17 -34.17 40.12
CA VAL A 275 -2.11 -35.08 39.66
C VAL A 275 -0.88 -34.81 40.48
N ARG A 276 -0.39 -35.86 41.13
CA ARG A 276 0.86 -35.83 41.90
C ARG A 276 1.91 -36.64 41.17
N ARG A 277 3.02 -35.99 40.80
CA ARG A 277 4.20 -36.66 40.25
C ARG A 277 5.43 -36.12 41.00
N ASP A 278 6.12 -37.03 41.67
CA ASP A 278 7.22 -36.71 42.59
C ASP A 278 6.77 -35.70 43.68
N ASP A 279 7.46 -34.56 43.78
CA ASP A 279 7.16 -33.44 44.70
C ASP A 279 6.28 -32.34 44.09
N LEU A 280 5.80 -32.53 42.86
CA LEU A 280 4.92 -31.57 42.19
C LEU A 280 3.46 -32.02 42.29
N GLU A 281 2.63 -31.19 42.93
CA GLU A 281 1.18 -31.29 42.89
C GLU A 281 0.64 -30.25 41.90
N ALA A 282 -0.15 -30.70 40.94
CA ALA A 282 -0.80 -29.83 39.97
C ALA A 282 -2.29 -30.17 39.86
N ASN A 283 -3.12 -29.15 39.83
CA ASN A 283 -4.56 -29.30 39.62
C ASN A 283 -4.86 -29.18 38.12
N LEU A 284 -5.36 -30.26 37.53
CA LEU A 284 -5.82 -30.27 36.15
C LEU A 284 -7.32 -30.02 36.11
N THR A 285 -7.72 -28.95 35.42
CA THR A 285 -9.12 -28.69 35.08
C THR A 285 -9.35 -29.06 33.61
N ARG A 286 -10.28 -29.98 33.36
CA ARG A 286 -10.72 -30.37 32.01
C ARG A 286 -12.15 -29.92 31.78
N VAL A 287 -12.43 -29.38 30.59
CA VAL A 287 -13.77 -28.95 30.16
C VAL A 287 -14.19 -29.76 28.93
N TYR A 288 -15.38 -30.34 28.98
CA TYR A 288 -15.92 -31.26 27.96
C TYR A 288 -17.09 -30.62 27.22
N LEU A 289 -16.80 -29.87 26.17
CA LEU A 289 -17.78 -29.16 25.33
C LEU A 289 -18.01 -29.82 23.97
N GLY A 290 -17.37 -30.97 23.70
CA GLY A 290 -17.52 -31.75 22.48
C GLY A 290 -16.20 -32.27 21.91
N PRO A 291 -16.26 -32.99 20.78
CA PRO A 291 -15.08 -33.56 20.13
C PRO A 291 -14.14 -32.46 19.62
N THR A 292 -12.84 -32.66 19.82
CA THR A 292 -11.77 -31.76 19.36
C THR A 292 -11.42 -32.07 17.90
N MET A 293 -11.24 -31.05 17.06
CA MET A 293 -10.88 -31.24 15.65
C MET A 293 -9.40 -31.61 15.43
N TYR A 294 -8.53 -31.46 16.45
CA TYR A 294 -7.07 -31.53 16.31
C TYR A 294 -6.37 -32.28 17.44
N ALA A 295 -7.08 -32.85 18.41
CA ALA A 295 -6.42 -33.61 19.46
C ALA A 295 -6.14 -35.03 18.97
N ASP A 296 -5.03 -35.60 19.45
CA ASP A 296 -4.73 -37.02 19.27
C ASP A 296 -5.96 -37.84 19.70
N ALA A 297 -6.23 -38.98 19.08
CA ALA A 297 -7.43 -39.80 19.34
C ALA A 297 -7.60 -40.25 20.81
N SER A 298 -6.64 -39.94 21.68
CA SER A 298 -6.63 -40.18 23.13
C SER A 298 -7.11 -39.01 24.00
N ASP A 299 -7.31 -37.80 23.46
CA ASP A 299 -7.77 -36.65 24.26
C ASP A 299 -9.30 -36.61 24.34
N ASP A 300 -9.82 -36.85 25.54
CA ASP A 300 -11.25 -36.95 25.84
C ASP A 300 -11.92 -35.60 26.15
N HIS A 301 -11.17 -34.49 26.19
CA HIS A 301 -11.61 -33.18 26.66
C HIS A 301 -11.42 -32.08 25.61
N THR A 302 -12.23 -31.02 25.70
CA THR A 302 -12.18 -29.88 24.75
C THR A 302 -11.15 -28.83 25.14
N LEU A 303 -11.01 -28.56 26.43
CA LEU A 303 -10.04 -27.61 26.98
C LEU A 303 -9.42 -28.20 28.25
N GLY A 304 -8.10 -28.13 28.35
CA GLY A 304 -7.35 -28.58 29.53
C GLY A 304 -6.48 -27.44 30.04
N HIS A 305 -6.55 -27.16 31.34
CA HIS A 305 -5.70 -26.17 31.99
C HIS A 305 -5.04 -26.78 33.23
N TRP A 306 -3.72 -26.64 33.31
CA TRP A 306 -2.92 -27.04 34.45
C TRP A 306 -2.69 -25.82 35.35
N ASP A 307 -3.16 -25.91 36.58
CA ASP A 307 -2.83 -24.97 37.64
C ASP A 307 -1.71 -25.58 38.48
N TYR A 308 -0.49 -25.08 38.26
CA TYR A 308 0.70 -25.43 39.04
C TYR A 308 0.79 -24.50 40.25
N SER A 309 -0.22 -24.51 41.12
CA SER A 309 -0.15 -23.85 42.42
C SER A 309 0.68 -24.73 43.35
N ASN A 310 2.00 -24.55 43.35
CA ASN A 310 2.83 -25.08 44.43
C ASN A 310 2.78 -24.08 45.60
N PRO A 311 2.20 -24.41 46.77
CA PRO A 311 2.17 -23.50 47.92
C PRO A 311 3.56 -23.19 48.49
N ASN A 312 4.59 -23.95 48.10
CA ASN A 312 5.96 -23.86 48.63
C ASN A 312 7.03 -23.50 47.58
N ASP A 313 6.67 -23.15 46.35
CA ASP A 313 7.68 -22.73 45.37
C ASP A 313 8.10 -21.27 45.60
N THR A 314 9.34 -21.09 46.02
CA THR A 314 10.01 -19.78 46.18
C THR A 314 11.16 -19.62 45.18
N SER A 315 11.24 -20.45 44.14
CA SER A 315 12.24 -20.31 43.10
C SER A 315 11.88 -19.16 42.13
N PRO A 316 12.83 -18.25 41.80
CA PRO A 316 12.59 -17.14 40.90
C PRO A 316 12.50 -17.55 39.40
N ASP A 317 12.70 -18.83 39.08
CA ASP A 317 12.66 -19.33 37.70
C ASP A 317 11.38 -20.11 37.43
N GLY A 318 10.25 -19.38 37.41
CA GLY A 318 8.99 -19.89 36.92
C GLY A 318 9.02 -20.08 35.41
N THR A 319 9.47 -21.25 34.92
CA THR A 319 9.19 -21.69 33.55
C THR A 319 7.71 -22.10 33.42
N GLY A 320 6.82 -21.14 33.62
CA GLY A 320 5.41 -21.25 33.27
C GLY A 320 5.30 -21.23 31.76
N PHE A 321 4.88 -22.35 31.17
CA PHE A 321 4.59 -22.39 29.74
C PHE A 321 3.51 -21.36 29.41
N THR A 322 3.87 -20.48 28.49
CA THR A 322 3.10 -19.40 27.88
C THR A 322 1.67 -19.84 27.50
N GLY A 323 0.70 -19.33 28.23
CA GLY A 323 -0.74 -19.47 27.96
C GLY A 323 -1.59 -18.44 28.72
N ASP A 324 -1.03 -17.86 29.78
CA ASP A 324 -1.61 -16.74 30.52
C ASP A 324 -1.49 -15.42 29.73
N TYR A 325 -2.33 -15.27 28.71
CA TYR A 325 -2.64 -13.95 28.18
C TYR A 325 -3.62 -13.28 29.14
N LYS A 326 -3.11 -12.63 30.19
CA LYS A 326 -3.88 -11.60 30.91
C LYS A 326 -4.10 -10.44 29.96
N ILE A 327 -5.24 -10.43 29.28
CA ILE A 327 -5.76 -9.22 28.63
C ILE A 327 -6.10 -8.25 29.77
N ARG A 328 -5.38 -7.13 29.83
CA ARG A 328 -5.62 -6.06 30.79
C ARG A 328 -6.72 -5.13 30.30
#